data_AF-W6YJC4-F1
#
_entry.id   AF-W6YJC4-F1
#
_cell.length_a   1.000
_cell.length_b   1.000
_cell.length_c   1.000
_cell.angle_alpha   90.00
_cell.angle_beta   90.00
_cell.angle_gamma   90.00
#
_symmetry.space_group_name_H-M   'P 1'
#
loop_
_entity.id
_entity.type
_entity.pdbx_description
1 polymer ?
#
loop_
_entity_poly.entity_id
_entity_poly.type
_entity_poly.pdbx_seq_one_letter_code
_entity_poly.pdbx_strand_id
1 'polypeptide(L)'
;YQEKDSVFECGFHSFLGQNRTQFSVSFFIFGLLFLLFDLEILLVYPYAVSTNTNDIYGLSIMLIFFVLLTLGFVFELGKGALNIESRQ
;
A
#
# COMPACT_ATOMS: atom_id res chain seq x y z
N TYR A 1 -15.55 1.37 -40.27
CA TYR A 1 -14.17 1.12 -39.82
C TYR A 1 -13.61 2.22 -38.93
N GLN A 2 -14.14 3.45 -38.95
CA GLN A 2 -13.65 4.52 -38.06
C GLN A 2 -13.80 4.20 -36.57
N GLU A 3 -14.76 3.35 -36.20
CA GLU A 3 -14.96 2.94 -34.80
C GLU A 3 -14.08 1.78 -34.34
N LYS A 4 -13.13 1.34 -35.17
CA LYS A 4 -12.20 0.24 -34.82
C LYS A 4 -11.09 0.71 -33.87
N ASP A 5 -10.77 2.00 -33.93
CA ASP A 5 -9.76 2.66 -33.09
C ASP A 5 -10.40 3.44 -31.91
N SER A 6 -11.74 3.45 -31.82
CA SER A 6 -12.46 4.08 -30.71
C SER A 6 -12.68 3.10 -29.56
N VAL A 7 -12.71 3.64 -28.33
CA VAL A 7 -13.04 2.87 -27.13
C VAL A 7 -14.46 2.32 -27.25
N PHE A 8 -14.64 1.06 -26.85
CA PHE A 8 -15.95 0.43 -26.85
C PHE A 8 -16.83 1.05 -25.75
N GLU A 9 -17.85 1.81 -26.16
CA GLU A 9 -18.88 2.36 -25.27
C GLU A 9 -20.25 1.80 -25.67
N CYS A 10 -20.82 0.90 -24.86
CA CYS A 10 -22.26 0.60 -24.93
C CYS A 10 -23.03 1.70 -24.17
N GLY A 11 -23.22 2.86 -24.81
CA GLY A 11 -23.93 3.99 -24.20
C GLY A 11 -23.64 5.33 -24.89
N PHE A 12 -24.18 6.41 -24.34
CA PHE A 12 -23.80 7.77 -24.75
C PHE A 12 -22.40 8.11 -24.22
N HIS A 13 -21.62 8.84 -25.02
CA HIS A 13 -20.28 9.31 -24.64
C HIS A 13 -20.31 10.01 -23.28
N SER A 14 -19.42 9.57 -22.38
CA SER A 14 -19.21 10.23 -21.10
C SER A 14 -18.89 11.71 -21.33
N PHE A 15 -19.50 12.61 -20.55
CA PHE A 15 -19.32 14.05 -20.67
C PHE A 15 -17.82 14.41 -20.74
N LEU A 16 -17.39 15.05 -21.83
CA LEU A 16 -16.04 15.62 -21.98
C LEU A 16 -15.82 16.67 -20.88
N GLY A 17 -15.26 16.26 -19.74
CA GLY A 17 -14.99 17.16 -18.62
C GLY A 17 -14.75 16.46 -17.29
N GLN A 18 -15.31 15.27 -17.06
CA GLN A 18 -15.06 14.47 -15.84
C GLN A 18 -14.14 13.29 -16.11
N ASN A 19 -12.83 13.57 -16.20
CA ASN A 19 -11.79 12.52 -16.24
C ASN A 19 -11.40 12.01 -14.83
N ARG A 20 -12.10 12.47 -13.79
CA ARG A 20 -11.88 12.05 -12.41
C ARG A 20 -13.10 11.29 -11.92
N THR A 21 -12.93 9.99 -11.77
CA THR A 21 -13.90 9.11 -11.12
C THR A 21 -13.77 9.27 -9.61
N GLN A 22 -14.89 9.18 -8.89
CA GLN A 22 -14.86 9.12 -7.43
C GLN A 22 -14.28 7.78 -7.02
N PHE A 23 -13.15 7.80 -6.31
CA PHE A 23 -12.52 6.61 -5.76
C PHE A 23 -12.53 6.69 -4.22
N SER A 24 -12.63 5.52 -3.58
CA SER A 24 -12.53 5.44 -2.13
C SER A 24 -11.08 5.71 -1.67
N VAL A 25 -10.92 6.47 -0.59
CA VAL A 25 -9.61 6.74 0.05
C VAL A 25 -8.94 5.44 0.52
N SER A 26 -9.70 4.37 0.78
CA SER A 26 -9.16 3.06 1.19
C SER A 26 -8.13 2.50 0.21
N PHE A 27 -8.27 2.75 -1.11
CA PHE A 27 -7.29 2.31 -2.10
C PHE A 27 -5.95 3.03 -1.98
N PHE A 28 -5.97 4.32 -1.61
CA PHE A 28 -4.75 5.09 -1.36
C PHE A 28 -4.05 4.60 -0.09
N ILE A 29 -4.81 4.34 0.97
CA ILE A 29 -4.29 3.82 2.24
C ILE A 29 -3.62 2.46 2.02
N PHE A 30 -4.24 1.57 1.23
CA PHE A 30 -3.65 0.29 0.86
C PHE A 30 -2.29 0.47 0.14
N GLY A 31 -2.21 1.40 -0.81
CA GLY A 31 -0.96 1.70 -1.52
C GLY A 31 0.13 2.27 -0.60
N LEU A 32 -0.24 3.15 0.32
CA LEU A 32 0.70 3.73 1.30
C LEU A 32 1.23 2.66 2.27
N LEU A 33 0.35 1.79 2.75
CA LEU A 33 0.69 0.70 3.64
C LEU A 33 1.59 -0.34 2.95
N PHE A 34 1.31 -0.65 1.68
CA PHE A 34 2.20 -1.50 0.87
C PHE A 34 3.60 -0.89 0.73
N LEU A 35 3.70 0.41 0.44
CA LEU A 35 4.98 1.11 0.34
C LEU A 35 5.75 1.09 1.67
N LEU A 36 5.06 1.26 2.80
CA LEU A 36 5.66 1.23 4.13
C LEU A 36 6.24 -0.16 4.46
N PHE A 37 5.50 -1.23 4.17
CA PHE A 37 5.98 -2.60 4.37
C PHE A 37 7.13 -2.99 3.44
N ASP A 38 7.14 -2.48 2.21
CA ASP A 38 8.27 -2.69 1.29
C ASP A 38 9.56 -2.04 1.83
N LEU A 39 9.43 -0.82 2.38
CA LEU A 39 10.54 -0.12 3.03
C LEU A 39 11.05 -0.87 4.28
N GLU A 40 10.14 -1.42 5.09
CA GLU A 40 10.49 -2.24 6.24
C GLU A 40 11.36 -3.45 5.84
N ILE A 41 10.95 -4.20 4.82
CA ILE A 41 11.69 -5.38 4.33
C ILE A 41 13.06 -4.95 3.79
N LEU A 42 13.11 -3.83 3.06
CA LEU A 42 14.36 -3.28 2.54
C LEU A 42 15.36 -2.94 3.66
N LEU A 43 14.88 -2.42 4.80
CA LEU A 43 15.73 -2.11 5.96
C LEU A 43 16.13 -3.36 6.76
N VAL A 44 15.29 -4.40 6.77
CA VAL A 44 15.61 -5.69 7.39
C VAL A 44 16.63 -6.48 6.57
N TYR A 45 16.64 -6.33 5.24
CA TYR A 45 17.54 -7.05 4.34
C TYR A 45 19.05 -6.96 4.68
N PRO A 46 19.66 -5.78 4.91
CA PRO A 46 21.07 -5.68 5.25
C PRO A 46 21.40 -6.39 6.57
N TYR A 47 20.50 -6.38 7.54
CA TYR A 47 20.66 -7.15 8.78
C TYR A 47 20.66 -8.65 8.49
N ALA A 48 19.73 -9.14 7.66
CA ALA A 48 19.65 -10.55 7.27
C ALA A 48 20.93 -11.04 6.56
N VAL A 49 21.54 -10.19 5.72
CA VAL A 49 22.78 -10.52 4.99
C VAL A 49 24.03 -10.46 5.90
N SER A 50 24.02 -9.60 6.93
CA SER A 50 25.17 -9.37 7.82
C SER A 50 25.03 -10.04 9.21
N THR A 51 24.20 -11.08 9.31
CA THR A 51 23.94 -11.81 10.57
C THR A 51 25.19 -12.36 11.25
N ASN A 52 26.24 -12.68 10.49
CA ASN A 52 27.50 -13.18 11.06
C ASN A 52 28.37 -12.08 11.71
N THR A 53 28.20 -10.82 11.33
CA THR A 53 28.98 -9.68 11.87
C THR A 53 28.21 -8.92 12.93
N ASN A 54 26.88 -8.95 12.84
CA ASN A 54 25.99 -8.32 13.80
C ASN A 54 25.61 -9.33 14.88
N ASP A 55 26.29 -9.24 16.02
CA ASP A 55 25.98 -9.98 17.24
C ASP A 55 24.57 -9.62 17.79
N ILE A 56 24.24 -10.11 18.98
CA ILE A 56 22.97 -9.85 19.72
C ILE A 56 22.56 -8.37 19.73
N TYR A 57 23.52 -7.44 19.66
CA TYR A 57 23.26 -6.01 19.54
C TYR A 57 22.46 -5.65 18.28
N GLY A 58 22.84 -6.18 17.11
CA GLY A 58 22.11 -5.93 15.86
C GLY A 58 20.71 -6.53 15.89
N LEU A 59 20.56 -7.71 16.50
CA LEU A 59 19.25 -8.32 16.72
C LEU A 59 18.34 -7.43 17.57
N SER A 60 18.86 -6.84 18.65
CA SER A 60 18.07 -5.99 19.53
C SER A 60 17.52 -4.74 18.82
N ILE A 61 18.34 -4.11 17.98
CA ILE A 61 17.95 -2.93 17.19
C ILE A 61 16.90 -3.31 16.15
N MET A 62 17.11 -4.42 15.43
CA MET A 62 16.18 -4.91 14.42
C MET A 62 14.81 -5.26 15.04
N LEU A 63 14.81 -5.86 16.23
CA LEU A 63 13.59 -6.24 16.95
C LEU A 63 12.82 -5.00 17.43
N ILE A 64 13.50 -3.99 17.97
CA ILE A 64 12.87 -2.71 18.36
C ILE A 64 12.25 -2.02 17.15
N PHE A 65 12.98 -1.98 16.03
CA PHE A 65 12.49 -1.40 14.78
C PHE A 65 11.21 -2.09 14.29
N PHE A 66 11.21 -3.43 14.27
CA PHE A 66 10.04 -4.23 13.87
C PHE A 66 8.84 -4.01 14.80
N VAL A 67 9.05 -3.93 16.12
CA VAL A 67 7.98 -3.67 17.09
C VAL A 67 7.36 -2.28 16.90
N LEU A 68 8.16 -1.26 16.60
CA LEU A 68 7.64 0.09 16.36
C LEU A 68 6.76 0.15 15.11
N LEU A 69 7.17 -0.49 14.01
CA LEU A 69 6.39 -0.51 12.78
C LEU A 69 5.12 -1.35 12.90
N THR A 70 5.20 -2.53 13.52
CA THR A 70 4.02 -3.38 13.77
C THR A 70 2.99 -2.69 14.67
N LEU A 71 3.41 -1.90 15.66
CA LEU A 71 2.50 -1.07 16.46
C LEU A 71 1.76 -0.03 15.61
N GLY A 72 2.46 0.64 14.69
CA GLY A 72 1.86 1.59 13.75
C GLY A 72 0.81 0.92 12.86
N PHE A 73 1.14 -0.26 12.32
CA PHE A 73 0.21 -1.06 11.52
C PHE A 73 -1.03 -1.49 12.31
N VAL A 74 -0.86 -2.00 13.53
CA VAL A 74 -1.99 -2.42 14.39
C VAL A 74 -2.91 -1.23 14.69
N PHE A 75 -2.37 -0.04 14.90
CA PHE A 75 -3.17 1.18 15.10
C PHE A 75 -3.99 1.54 13.86
N GLU A 76 -3.42 1.44 12.66
CA GLU A 76 -4.14 1.69 11.40
C GLU A 76 -5.24 0.66 11.15
N LEU A 77 -5.01 -0.62 11.48
CA LEU A 77 -6.05 -1.65 11.44
C LEU A 77 -7.20 -1.35 12.39
N GLY A 78 -6.89 -0.94 13.62
CA GLY A 78 -7.89 -0.59 14.63
C GLY A 78 -8.78 0.58 14.22
N LYS A 79 -8.27 1.51 13.40
CA LYS A 79 -9.05 2.61 12.81
C LYS A 79 -9.99 2.17 11.68
N GLY A 80 -9.95 0.91 11.25
CA GLY A 80 -10.80 0.41 10.16
C GLY A 80 -10.43 0.99 8.80
N ALA A 81 -9.21 1.52 8.65
CA ALA A 81 -8.73 2.18 7.44
C ALA A 81 -8.68 1.24 6.21
N LEU A 82 -8.67 -0.08 6.46
CA LEU A 82 -8.65 -1.13 5.45
C LEU A 82 -10.05 -1.69 5.12
N ASN A 83 -11.12 -1.20 5.74
CA ASN A 83 -12.46 -1.64 5.37
C ASN A 83 -12.85 -1.06 4.01
N ILE A 84 -13.13 -1.95 3.07
CA ILE A 84 -13.71 -1.61 1.79
C ILE A 84 -15.23 -1.70 1.98
N GLU A 85 -15.88 -0.58 2.23
CA GLU A 85 -17.33 -0.50 2.08
C GLU A 85 -17.65 -0.59 0.58
N SER A 86 -18.15 -1.74 0.15
CA SER A 86 -18.84 -1.83 -1.13
C SER A 86 -20.18 -1.13 -0.98
N ARG A 87 -20.24 0.17 -1.32
CA ARG A 87 -21.53 0.83 -1.52
C ARG A 87 -22.17 0.21 -2.76
N GLN A 88 -23.09 -0.74 -2.53
CA GLN A 88 -24.05 -1.15 -3.54
C GLN A 88 -24.99 0.01 -3.87
#